data_AF-A0A0B1TU31-F1
#
_entry.id   AF-A0A0B1TU31-F1
#
_cell.length_a   1.000
_cell.length_b   1.000
_cell.length_c   1.000
_cell.angle_alpha   90.00
_cell.angle_beta   90.00
_cell.angle_gamma   90.00
#
_symmetry.space_group_name_H-M   'P 1'
#
loop_
_entity.id
_entity.type
_entity.pdbx_description
1 polymer ?
#
loop_
_entity_poly.entity_id
_entity_poly.type
_entity_poly.pdbx_seq_one_letter_code
_entity_poly.pdbx_strand_id
1 'polypeptide(L)'
;MIDPKCHCEGVDSEQKECNTQPCALQCAWTQWCAWSDCTTRSQCEIGIQSRSRQCVGEAGCHCLGLADESQQCRGDIPCSTKAPC
;
A
#
# COMPACT_ATOMS: atom_id res chain seq x y z
N MET A 1 2.22 -66.51 4.06
CA MET A 1 3.52 -66.79 4.70
C MET A 1 4.19 -65.46 4.94
N ILE A 2 4.31 -65.05 6.21
CA ILE A 2 5.06 -63.85 6.64
C ILE A 2 6.34 -64.39 7.27
N ASP A 3 7.49 -64.03 6.71
CA ASP A 3 8.80 -64.45 7.22
C ASP A 3 9.10 -63.74 8.56
N PRO A 4 9.37 -64.48 9.66
CA PRO A 4 9.58 -63.91 11.00
C PRO A 4 10.90 -63.13 11.15
N LYS A 5 11.77 -63.04 10.13
CA LYS A 5 13.02 -62.26 10.14
C LYS A 5 12.95 -60.90 9.47
N CYS A 6 11.83 -60.51 8.85
CA CYS A 6 11.69 -59.20 8.22
C CYS A 6 10.89 -58.24 9.11
N HIS A 7 11.41 -57.98 10.31
CA HIS A 7 10.92 -56.93 11.19
C HIS A 7 11.86 -55.73 11.06
N CYS A 8 11.38 -54.63 10.48
CA CYS A 8 12.05 -53.35 10.55
C CYS A 8 11.71 -52.74 11.91
N GLU A 9 12.67 -52.71 12.83
CA GLU A 9 12.52 -51.93 14.07
C GLU A 9 12.47 -50.44 13.70
N GLY A 10 11.29 -49.84 13.83
CA GLY A 10 11.08 -48.44 13.51
C GLY A 10 9.63 -48.13 13.18
N VAL A 11 9.30 -46.85 13.11
CA VAL A 11 7.98 -46.38 12.68
C VAL A 11 7.95 -46.41 11.15
N ASP A 12 6.88 -46.95 10.57
CA ASP A 12 6.67 -47.02 9.12
C ASP A 12 6.33 -45.66 8.48
N SER A 13 6.07 -44.66 9.32
CA SER A 13 5.83 -43.29 8.91
C SER A 13 6.39 -42.29 9.92
N GLU A 14 7.02 -41.25 9.40
CA GLU A 14 7.41 -40.05 10.14
C GLU A 14 6.76 -38.85 9.46
N GLN A 15 6.14 -37.97 10.25
CA GLN A 15 5.51 -36.75 9.74
C GLN A 15 6.12 -35.56 10.44
N LYS A 16 6.43 -34.51 9.67
CA LYS A 16 6.92 -33.25 10.18
C LYS A 16 6.16 -32.12 9.54
N GLU A 17 5.83 -31.11 10.33
CA GLU A 17 5.22 -29.89 9.82
C GLU A 17 6.24 -29.11 8.97
N CYS A 18 5.81 -28.70 7.79
CA CYS A 18 6.54 -27.80 6.92
C CYS A 18 5.82 -26.45 6.88
N ASN A 19 6.55 -25.38 6.54
CA ASN A 19 6.01 -24.02 6.42
C ASN A 19 5.38 -23.46 7.70
N THR A 20 5.90 -23.81 8.88
CA THR A 20 5.46 -23.29 10.18
C THR A 20 5.86 -21.82 10.43
N GLN A 21 6.41 -21.15 9.42
CA GLN A 21 6.76 -19.73 9.50
C GLN A 21 5.47 -18.90 9.59
N PRO A 22 5.43 -17.84 10.41
CA PRO A 22 4.28 -16.92 10.43
C PRO A 22 3.99 -16.37 9.04
N CYS A 23 2.71 -16.16 8.73
CA CYS A 23 2.34 -15.47 7.50
C CYS A 23 2.95 -14.05 7.48
N ALA A 24 3.29 -13.57 6.29
CA ALA A 24 3.76 -12.20 6.13
C ALA A 24 2.68 -11.22 6.65
N LEU A 25 3.11 -10.23 7.43
CA LEU A 25 2.21 -9.22 7.96
C LEU A 25 1.43 -8.55 6.82
N GLN A 26 0.12 -8.51 6.95
CA GLN A 26 -0.74 -7.92 5.92
C GLN A 26 -0.89 -6.43 6.16
N CYS A 27 -0.41 -5.61 5.23
CA CYS A 27 -0.73 -4.18 5.17
C CYS A 27 -1.44 -3.85 3.87
N ALA A 28 -2.34 -2.88 3.94
CA ALA A 28 -2.93 -2.24 2.78
C ALA A 28 -2.94 -0.73 2.96
N TRP A 29 -2.80 -0.03 1.84
CA TRP A 29 -3.15 1.39 1.79
C TRP A 29 -4.66 1.55 1.86
N THR A 30 -5.14 2.50 2.66
CA THR A 30 -6.51 3.00 2.51
C THR A 30 -6.69 3.65 1.15
N GLN A 31 -7.94 3.93 0.80
CA GLN A 31 -8.19 4.88 -0.29
C GLN A 31 -7.52 6.22 0.03
N TRP A 32 -7.06 6.88 -1.02
CA TRP A 32 -6.58 8.24 -0.93
C TRP A 32 -7.71 9.16 -0.45
N CYS A 33 -7.39 10.08 0.45
CA CYS A 33 -8.23 11.23 0.70
C CYS A 33 -8.38 12.07 -0.57
N ALA A 34 -9.41 12.91 -0.59
CA ALA A 34 -9.56 13.92 -1.62
C ALA A 34 -8.32 14.83 -1.67
N TRP A 35 -8.03 15.35 -2.85
CA TRP A 35 -7.03 16.40 -3.00
C TRP A 35 -7.44 17.63 -2.20
N SER A 36 -6.46 18.31 -1.59
CA SER A 36 -6.65 19.64 -1.03
C SER A 36 -7.04 20.62 -2.14
N ASP A 37 -7.58 21.77 -1.73
CA ASP A 37 -7.72 22.88 -2.66
C ASP A 37 -6.37 23.26 -3.27
N CYS A 38 -6.41 23.68 -4.53
CA CYS A 38 -5.23 24.21 -5.21
C CYS A 38 -4.80 25.52 -4.54
N THR A 39 -3.50 25.69 -4.31
CA THR A 39 -2.96 26.92 -3.68
C THR A 39 -3.25 28.19 -4.49
N THR A 40 -3.49 28.07 -5.79
CA THR A 40 -4.00 29.17 -6.62
C THR A 40 -5.42 28.89 -7.06
N ARG A 41 -6.20 29.96 -7.20
CA ARG A 41 -7.53 29.93 -7.81
C ARG A 41 -7.49 30.36 -9.27
N SER A 42 -6.36 30.89 -9.78
CA SER A 42 -6.19 31.37 -11.15
C SER A 42 -5.78 30.24 -12.09
N GLN A 43 -6.34 30.21 -13.30
CA GLN A 43 -5.90 29.30 -14.38
C GLN A 43 -4.53 29.67 -14.93
N CYS A 44 -4.11 30.93 -14.81
CA CYS A 44 -2.84 31.41 -15.34
C CYS A 44 -1.65 31.17 -14.40
N GLU A 45 -1.91 30.81 -13.15
CA GLU A 45 -0.88 30.49 -12.17
C GLU A 45 -0.79 28.98 -11.98
N ILE A 46 0.38 28.51 -11.57
CA ILE A 46 0.57 27.12 -11.17
C ILE A 46 0.53 27.08 -9.64
N GLY A 47 -0.44 26.33 -9.12
CA GLY A 47 -0.53 26.01 -7.71
C GLY A 47 -0.05 24.59 -7.42
N ILE A 48 -0.13 24.21 -6.16
CA ILE A 48 0.11 22.86 -5.67
C ILE A 48 -1.15 22.40 -4.93
N GLN A 49 -1.46 21.12 -5.07
CA GLN A 49 -2.45 20.42 -4.25
C GLN A 49 -1.82 19.14 -3.70
N SER A 50 -2.28 18.70 -2.54
CA SER A 50 -1.75 17.53 -1.85
C SER A 50 -2.87 16.61 -1.40
N ARG A 51 -2.58 15.31 -1.30
CA ARG A 51 -3.49 14.32 -0.71
C ARG A 51 -2.71 13.35 0.16
N SER A 52 -3.40 12.69 1.07
CA SER A 52 -2.83 11.71 1.98
C SER A 52 -3.64 10.42 2.01
N ARG A 53 -3.02 9.34 2.48
CA ARG A 53 -3.63 8.04 2.75
C ARG A 53 -2.99 7.43 3.98
N GLN A 54 -3.65 6.44 4.57
CA GLN A 54 -3.13 5.75 5.76
C GLN A 54 -2.74 4.32 5.42
N CYS A 55 -1.66 3.84 6.05
CA CYS A 55 -1.30 2.44 6.02
C CYS A 55 -2.06 1.73 7.15
N VAL A 56 -2.87 0.74 6.80
CA VAL A 56 -3.65 -0.06 7.75
C VAL A 56 -3.25 -1.51 7.64
N GLY A 57 -3.19 -2.22 8.76
CA GLY A 57 -2.74 -3.60 8.78
C GLY A 57 -2.34 -4.05 10.17
N GLU A 58 -1.64 -5.17 10.21
CA GLU A 58 -1.15 -5.77 11.45
C GLU A 58 -0.06 -4.91 12.12
N ALA A 59 0.07 -5.03 13.45
CA ALA A 59 1.07 -4.28 14.19
C ALA A 59 2.49 -4.64 13.74
N GLY A 60 3.29 -3.63 13.39
CA GLY A 60 4.66 -3.82 12.89
C GLY A 60 4.77 -4.00 11.37
N CYS A 61 3.64 -3.96 10.66
CA CYS A 61 3.62 -4.02 9.22
C CYS A 61 3.91 -2.62 8.62
N HIS A 62 4.59 -2.55 7.46
CA HIS A 62 4.84 -1.28 6.76
C HIS A 62 4.35 -1.33 5.31
N CYS A 63 3.71 -0.25 4.87
CA CYS A 63 3.33 -0.11 3.47
C CYS A 63 4.50 0.42 2.64
N LEU A 64 4.63 -0.08 1.40
CA LEU A 64 5.60 0.44 0.43
C LEU A 64 5.04 1.69 -0.26
N GLY A 65 5.88 2.72 -0.35
CA GLY A 65 5.56 4.02 -0.95
C GLY A 65 5.24 5.10 0.07
N LEU A 66 4.86 6.28 -0.42
CA LEU A 66 4.58 7.45 0.41
C LEU A 66 3.13 7.50 0.88
N ALA A 67 2.93 8.02 2.09
CA ALA A 67 1.61 8.33 2.65
C ALA A 67 1.04 9.65 2.11
N ASP A 68 1.91 10.52 1.61
CA ASP A 68 1.59 11.86 1.12
C ASP A 68 2.02 12.01 -0.33
N GLU A 69 1.19 12.70 -1.11
CA GLU A 69 1.44 13.00 -2.51
C GLU A 69 1.13 14.47 -2.78
N SER A 70 1.94 15.12 -3.62
CA SER A 70 1.73 16.50 -4.05
C SER A 70 1.90 16.61 -5.55
N GLN A 71 1.03 17.40 -6.18
CA GLN A 71 1.07 17.63 -7.63
C GLN A 71 0.72 19.07 -7.97
N GLN A 72 1.14 19.49 -9.17
CA GLN A 72 0.77 20.79 -9.72
C GLN A 72 -0.72 20.82 -10.08
N CYS A 73 -1.33 22.00 -9.92
CA CYS A 73 -2.73 22.25 -10.26
C CYS A 73 -2.90 23.65 -10.85
N ARG A 74 -4.02 23.85 -11.54
CA ARG A 74 -4.52 25.16 -11.97
C ARG A 74 -5.87 25.38 -11.30
N GLY A 75 -6.15 26.63 -10.92
CA GLY A 75 -7.45 26.96 -10.36
C GLY A 75 -8.53 27.12 -11.43
N ASP A 76 -9.75 27.44 -11.01
CA ASP A 76 -10.92 27.52 -11.90
C ASP A 76 -11.22 28.93 -12.39
N ILE A 77 -10.58 29.96 -11.83
CA ILE A 77 -10.83 31.35 -12.19
C ILE A 77 -10.11 31.64 -13.52
N PRO A 78 -10.85 32.09 -14.56
CA PRO A 78 -10.24 32.50 -15.82
C PRO A 78 -9.19 33.56 -15.58
N CYS A 79 -8.16 33.57 -16.41
CA CYS A 79 -7.12 34.58 -16.31
C CYS A 79 -7.74 35.98 -16.35
N SER A 80 -7.47 36.78 -15.31
CA SER A 80 -7.80 38.20 -15.30
C SER A 80 -6.96 38.88 -16.36
N THR A 81 -7.41 38.88 -17.61
CA THR A 81 -6.90 39.78 -18.61
C THR A 81 -7.20 41.18 -18.08
N LYS A 82 -6.21 41.83 -17.46
CA LYS A 82 -6.17 43.28 -17.57
C LYS A 82 -6.18 43.54 -19.06
N ALA A 83 -7.34 43.88 -19.61
CA ALA A 83 -7.41 44.46 -20.93
C ALA A 83 -6.38 45.60 -20.93
N PRO A 84 -5.38 45.60 -21.83
CA PRO A 84 -4.63 46.82 -22.03
C PRO A 84 -5.66 47.90 -22.40
N CYS A 85 -5.61 49.03 -21.70
CA CYS A 85 -6.41 50.21 -22.03
C CYS A 85 -6.22 50.59 -23.51
#